data_AF-A0A1V5S9H5-F1
#
_entry.id   AF-A0A1V5S9H5-F1
#
_cell.length_a   1.000
_cell.length_b   1.000
_cell.length_c   1.000
_cell.angle_alpha   90.00
_cell.angle_beta   90.00
_cell.angle_gamma   90.00
#
_symmetry.space_group_name_H-M   'P 1'
#
loop_
_entity.id
_entity.type
_entity.pdbx_description
1 polymer ?
#
loop_
_entity_poly.entity_id
_entity_poly.type
_entity_poly.pdbx_seq_one_letter_code
_entity_poly.pdbx_strand_id
1 'polypeptide(L)'
;MLNTKEVDKFIEKYPQLKQLLRSGSLTPKVTRIILDIDRWLMEELYAQMLLAGAIKGYASGSFRATEECLEYLERSVKKCT
;
A
#
# COMPACT_ATOMS: atom_id res chain seq x y z
N MET A 1 8.00 -10.42 -7.38
CA MET A 1 6.74 -11.17 -7.47
C MET A 1 5.83 -10.65 -6.37
N LEU A 2 4.71 -10.05 -6.74
CA LEU A 2 3.71 -9.52 -5.82
C LEU A 2 3.05 -10.63 -4.97
N ASN A 3 3.08 -10.48 -3.64
CA ASN A 3 2.31 -11.31 -2.72
C ASN A 3 0.95 -10.67 -2.42
N THR A 4 -0.06 -11.04 -3.18
CA THR A 4 -1.41 -10.45 -3.06
C THR A 4 -2.09 -10.75 -1.74
N LYS A 5 -1.78 -11.88 -1.08
CA LYS A 5 -2.39 -12.25 0.21
C LYS A 5 -2.03 -11.28 1.33
N GLU A 6 -0.75 -10.88 1.41
CA GLU A 6 -0.33 -9.88 2.39
C GLU A 6 -0.92 -8.51 2.05
N VAL A 7 -0.98 -8.15 0.77
CA VAL A 7 -1.64 -6.91 0.33
C VAL A 7 -3.10 -6.87 0.77
N ASP A 8 -3.86 -7.94 0.52
CA ASP A 8 -5.28 -8.04 0.89
C ASP A 8 -5.48 -7.93 2.39
N LYS A 9 -4.69 -8.64 3.20
CA LYS A 9 -4.72 -8.57 4.66
C LYS A 9 -4.62 -7.12 5.18
N PHE A 10 -3.71 -6.33 4.62
CA PHE A 10 -3.55 -4.94 5.03
C PHE A 10 -4.62 -4.01 4.45
N ILE A 11 -5.14 -4.29 3.25
CA ILE A 11 -6.27 -3.54 2.67
C ILE A 11 -7.56 -3.82 3.44
N GLU A 12 -7.80 -5.05 3.87
CA GLU A 12 -8.95 -5.42 4.71
C GLU A 12 -8.87 -4.72 6.06
N LYS A 13 -7.68 -4.70 6.67
CA LYS A 13 -7.44 -3.98 7.94
C LYS A 13 -7.57 -2.45 7.77
N TYR A 14 -7.09 -1.92 6.64
CA TYR A 14 -7.05 -0.50 6.34
C TYR A 14 -7.62 -0.21 4.94
N PRO A 15 -8.94 -0.12 4.77
CA PRO A 15 -9.56 0.03 3.44
C PRO A 15 -9.08 1.26 2.66
N GLN A 16 -8.70 2.32 3.36
CA GLN A 16 -8.16 3.55 2.78
C GLN A 16 -6.80 3.34 2.11
N LEU A 17 -6.04 2.31 2.51
CA LEU A 17 -4.75 1.95 1.92
C LEU A 17 -4.88 1.68 0.41
N LYS A 18 -6.02 1.11 -0.02
CA LYS A 18 -6.29 0.86 -1.44
C LYS A 18 -6.31 2.15 -2.27
N GLN A 19 -6.91 3.22 -1.73
CA GLN A 19 -6.94 4.52 -2.40
C GLN A 19 -5.57 5.20 -2.36
N LEU A 20 -4.87 5.10 -1.23
CA LEU A 20 -3.52 5.62 -1.07
C LEU A 20 -2.55 4.99 -2.07
N LEU A 21 -2.52 3.67 -2.21
CA LEU A 21 -1.63 3.00 -3.16
C LEU A 21 -1.85 3.46 -4.61
N ARG A 22 -3.07 3.91 -4.95
CA ARG A 22 -3.41 4.45 -6.28
C ARG A 22 -3.07 5.92 -6.47
N SER A 23 -2.82 6.68 -5.40
CA SER A 23 -2.61 8.13 -5.50
C SER A 23 -1.21 8.53 -5.99
N GLY A 24 -0.29 7.57 -6.15
CA GLY A 24 1.06 7.82 -6.66
C GLY A 24 2.12 7.79 -5.57
N SER A 25 2.87 8.89 -5.41
CA SER A 25 3.95 8.99 -4.41
C SER A 25 3.40 9.42 -3.05
N LEU A 26 3.75 8.67 -2.02
CA LEU A 26 3.34 8.88 -0.63
C LEU A 26 4.55 8.95 0.27
N THR A 27 4.39 9.65 1.39
CA THR A 27 5.36 9.61 2.50
C THR A 27 4.79 8.77 3.65
N PRO A 28 5.64 8.15 4.48
CA PRO A 28 5.19 7.47 5.70
C PRO A 28 4.39 8.40 6.62
N LYS A 29 4.75 9.70 6.68
CA LYS A 29 4.04 10.69 7.49
C LYS A 29 2.59 10.89 7.04
N VAL A 30 2.36 11.09 5.75
CA VAL A 30 1.01 11.29 5.20
C VAL A 30 0.19 10.01 5.34
N THR A 31 0.77 8.86 5.00
CA THR A 31 0.11 7.55 5.13
C THR A 31 -0.33 7.29 6.57
N ARG A 32 0.55 7.57 7.54
CA ARG A 32 0.26 7.43 8.97
C ARG A 32 -0.93 8.27 9.44
N ILE A 33 -1.00 9.53 8.99
CA ILE A 33 -2.08 10.45 9.34
C ILE A 33 -3.42 9.95 8.77
N ILE A 34 -3.42 9.51 7.51
CA ILE A 34 -4.64 9.08 6.83
C ILE A 34 -5.16 7.77 7.43
N LEU A 35 -4.27 6.80 7.65
CA LEU A 35 -4.63 5.51 8.24
C LEU A 35 -4.87 5.57 9.76
N ASP A 36 -4.62 6.72 10.38
CA ASP A 36 -4.69 6.93 11.84
C ASP A 36 -3.94 5.85 12.64
N ILE A 37 -2.69 5.59 12.26
CA ILE A 37 -1.82 4.61 12.92
C ILE A 37 -0.64 5.30 13.61
N ASP A 38 -0.01 4.60 14.54
CA ASP A 38 1.24 5.06 15.14
C ASP A 38 2.44 4.85 14.21
N ARG A 39 3.61 5.31 14.67
CA ARG A 39 4.85 5.22 13.90
C ARG A 39 5.30 3.76 13.69
N TRP A 40 5.20 2.91 14.69
CA TRP A 40 5.66 1.53 14.64
C TRP A 40 4.79 0.71 13.68
N LEU A 41 3.47 0.89 13.75
CA LEU A 41 2.54 0.27 12.81
C LEU A 41 2.80 0.73 11.36
N MET A 42 3.16 2.00 11.15
CA MET A 42 3.53 2.49 9.83
C MET A 42 4.84 1.86 9.32
N GLU A 43 5.84 1.70 10.18
CA GLU A 43 7.11 1.04 9.83
C GLU A 43 6.89 -0.45 9.49
N GLU A 44 6.05 -1.15 10.25
CA GLU A 44 5.65 -2.53 9.97
C GLU A 44 4.89 -2.64 8.64
N LEU A 45 3.87 -1.79 8.43
CA LEU A 45 3.13 -1.73 7.17
C LEU A 45 4.06 -1.52 5.99
N TYR A 46 4.98 -0.56 6.10
CA TYR A 46 5.95 -0.26 5.05
C TYR A 46 6.83 -1.48 4.74
N ALA A 47 7.41 -2.11 5.77
CA ALA A 47 8.28 -3.26 5.60
C ALA A 47 7.55 -4.44 4.95
N GLN A 48 6.33 -4.75 5.41
CA GLN A 48 5.52 -5.85 4.88
C GLN A 48 5.11 -5.58 3.43
N MET A 49 4.67 -4.37 3.10
CA MET A 49 4.32 -4.00 1.73
C MET A 49 5.53 -4.03 0.80
N LEU A 50 6.71 -3.63 1.29
CA LEU A 50 7.96 -3.67 0.52
C LEU A 50 8.37 -5.11 0.22
N LEU A 51 8.36 -5.98 1.24
CA LEU A 51 8.67 -7.41 1.10
C LEU A 51 7.64 -8.14 0.22
N ALA A 52 6.37 -7.74 0.28
CA ALA A 52 5.31 -8.25 -0.59
C ALA A 52 5.46 -7.79 -2.04
N GLY A 53 6.40 -6.91 -2.38
CA GLY A 53 6.55 -6.33 -3.71
C GLY A 53 5.42 -5.38 -4.11
N ALA A 54 4.63 -4.92 -3.13
CA ALA A 54 3.48 -4.04 -3.35
C ALA A 54 3.90 -2.58 -3.55
N ILE A 55 4.98 -2.18 -2.87
CA ILE A 55 5.54 -0.82 -2.96
C ILE A 55 7.03 -0.85 -3.32
N LYS A 56 7.53 0.28 -3.82
CA LYS A 56 8.95 0.56 -4.04
C LYS A 56 9.31 1.95 -3.54
N GLY A 57 10.55 2.12 -3.09
CA GLY A 57 11.11 3.44 -2.80
C GLY A 57 11.11 4.30 -4.06
N TYR A 58 10.78 5.59 -3.92
CA TYR A 58 10.71 6.52 -5.05
C TYR A 58 11.68 7.68 -4.90
N ALA A 59 11.65 8.36 -3.76
CA ALA A 59 12.58 9.44 -3.40
C ALA A 59 12.92 9.34 -1.91
N SER A 60 13.81 10.21 -1.42
CA SER A 60 14.17 10.24 0.00
C SER A 60 12.93 10.40 0.87
N GLY A 61 12.60 9.36 1.64
CA GLY A 61 11.43 9.33 2.53
C GLY A 61 10.07 9.19 1.83
N SER A 62 10.02 8.77 0.55
CA SER A 62 8.76 8.51 -0.16
C SER A 62 8.75 7.17 -0.88
N PHE A 63 7.55 6.63 -1.06
CA PHE A 63 7.30 5.36 -1.73
C PHE A 63 6.07 5.44 -2.61
N ARG A 64 5.94 4.50 -3.53
CA ARG A 64 4.76 4.34 -4.39
C ARG A 64 4.46 2.88 -4.62
N ALA A 65 3.23 2.57 -5.01
CA ALA A 65 2.88 1.23 -5.45
C ALA A 65 3.71 0.81 -6.69
N THR A 66 4.00 -0.49 -6.78
CA THR A 66 4.56 -1.09 -8.00
C THR A 66 3.47 -1.20 -9.07
N GLU A 67 3.88 -1.30 -10.34
CA GLU A 67 2.93 -1.50 -11.45
C GLU A 67 2.14 -2.80 -11.28
N GLU A 68 2.80 -3.89 -10.87
CA GLU A 68 2.14 -5.16 -10.53
C GLU A 68 1.04 -4.97 -9.47
N CYS A 69 1.30 -4.17 -8.44
CA CYS A 69 0.32 -3.88 -7.40
C CYS A 69 -0.85 -3.05 -7.94
N LEU A 70 -0.58 -2.02 -8.75
CA LEU A 70 -1.63 -1.19 -9.35
C LEU A 70 -2.56 -2.01 -10.25
N GLU A 71 -2.00 -2.84 -11.13
CA GLU A 71 -2.77 -3.76 -11.97
C GLU A 71 -3.64 -4.71 -11.15
N TYR A 72 -3.08 -5.26 -10.06
CA TYR A 72 -3.82 -6.10 -9.13
C TYR A 72 -5.01 -5.35 -8.51
N LEU A 73 -4.77 -4.13 -8.01
CA LEU A 73 -5.81 -3.31 -7.42
C LEU A 73 -6.89 -2.94 -8.43
N GLU A 74 -6.57 -2.67 -9.69
CA GLU A 74 -7.56 -2.39 -10.74
C GLU A 74 -8.46 -3.59 -11.03
N ARG A 75 -7.88 -4.79 -11.15
CA ARG A 75 -8.64 -6.04 -11.37
C ARG A 75 -9.58 -6.35 -10.20
N SER A 76 -9.16 -6.04 -8.97
CA SER A 76 -9.98 -6.27 -7.78
C SER A 76 -11.28 -5.46 -7.74
N VAL A 77 -11.35 -4.31 -8.43
CA VAL A 77 -12.55 -3.47 -8.47
C VAL A 77 -13.59 -3.97 -9.47
N LYS A 78 -13.17 -4.69 -10.51
CA LYS A 78 -14.08 -5.18 -11.57
C LYS A 78 -14.95 -6.37 -11.14
N LYS A 79 -14.77 -6.94 -9.95
CA LYS A 79 -15.57 -8.07 -9.44
C LYS A 79 -16.87 -7.67 -8.74
N CYS A 80 -17.19 -6.38 -8.65
CA CYS A 80 -18.42 -5.87 -8.01
C CYS A 80 -19.40 -5.18 -8.97
N THR A 81 -19.34 -5.48 -10.27
CA THR A 81 -20.36 -5.07 -11.26
C THR A 81 -20.91 -6.31 -11.94
#